data_AF-A0A257GYG3-F1
#
_entry.id   AF-A0A257GYG3-F1
#
_cell.length_a   1.000
_cell.length_b   1.000
_cell.length_c   1.000
_cell.angle_alpha   90.00
_cell.angle_beta   90.00
_cell.angle_gamma   90.00
#
_symmetry.space_group_name_H-M   'P 1'
#
loop_
_entity.id
_entity.type
_entity.pdbx_description
1 polymer ?
#
loop_
_entity_poly.entity_id
_entity_poly.type
_entity_poly.pdbx_seq_one_letter_code
_entity_poly.pdbx_strand_id
1 'polypeptide(L)'
;EQFRTQSARMVFVVDEYGDLQGLLTPHDLLEAITGELQPDVQADAWATQKTDGTWELDGLMPVGELKARLEMDELPDEERGRYNTLAGLLMAVSGHLPSLGERIVCEAWEFEITGLEGRRIDKVHARPVRLPIPSP
;
A
#
# COMPACT_ATOMS: atom_id res chain seq x y z
N GLU A 1 -16.88 -10.38 -22.93
CA GLU A 1 -16.12 -11.46 -22.27
C GLU A 1 -14.86 -11.78 -23.07
N GLN A 2 -13.70 -11.27 -22.65
CA GLN A 2 -12.39 -11.90 -22.95
C GLN A 2 -11.49 -11.65 -21.74
N PHE A 3 -11.14 -12.75 -21.09
CA PHE A 3 -10.34 -12.85 -19.88
C PHE A 3 -9.00 -12.11 -20.02
N ARG A 4 -8.70 -11.24 -19.06
CA ARG A 4 -7.34 -10.74 -18.81
C ARG A 4 -6.51 -11.89 -18.24
N THR A 5 -5.76 -12.56 -19.11
CA THR A 5 -4.78 -13.57 -18.69
C THR A 5 -3.65 -12.90 -17.91
N GLN A 6 -3.58 -13.25 -16.63
CA GLN A 6 -2.51 -12.93 -15.68
C GLN A 6 -1.16 -13.30 -16.31
N SER A 7 -0.30 -12.31 -16.55
CA SER A 7 1.03 -12.52 -17.11
C SER A 7 2.02 -12.91 -16.01
N ALA A 8 1.85 -14.09 -15.42
CA ALA A 8 2.90 -14.70 -14.63
C ALA A 8 3.93 -15.32 -15.59
N ARG A 9 5.03 -14.60 -15.87
CA ARG A 9 6.16 -15.17 -16.61
C ARG A 9 7.01 -15.98 -15.64
N MET A 10 6.70 -17.26 -15.54
CA MET A 10 7.45 -18.23 -14.77
C MET A 10 8.43 -18.92 -15.73
N VAL A 11 9.73 -18.82 -15.47
CA VAL A 11 10.78 -19.40 -16.34
C VAL A 11 11.42 -20.58 -15.60
N PHE A 12 11.45 -21.73 -16.27
CA PHE A 12 12.11 -22.94 -15.79
C PHE A 12 13.54 -22.99 -16.34
N VAL A 13 14.51 -23.27 -15.48
CA VAL A 13 15.90 -23.52 -15.88
C VAL A 13 16.10 -25.03 -15.95
N VAL A 14 16.48 -25.53 -17.13
CA VAL A 14 16.84 -26.93 -17.37
C VAL A 14 18.33 -27.02 -17.70
N ASP A 15 18.97 -28.10 -17.26
CA ASP A 15 20.32 -28.42 -17.70
C ASP A 15 20.34 -29.16 -19.05
N GLU A 16 21.55 -29.48 -19.52
CA GLU A 16 21.83 -30.15 -20.80
C GLU A 16 21.24 -31.57 -20.91
N TYR A 17 20.81 -32.13 -19.79
CA TYR A 17 20.26 -33.48 -19.66
C TYR A 17 18.75 -33.48 -19.39
N GLY A 18 18.14 -32.28 -19.27
CA GLY A 18 16.71 -32.09 -19.07
C GLY A 18 16.26 -32.11 -17.61
N ASP A 19 17.19 -32.08 -16.66
CA ASP A 19 16.85 -32.00 -15.24
C ASP A 19 16.52 -30.56 -14.82
N LEU A 20 15.47 -30.41 -14.01
CA LEU A 20 14.99 -29.12 -13.50
C LEU A 20 15.91 -28.61 -12.39
N GLN A 21 16.64 -27.53 -12.67
CA GLN A 21 17.60 -26.95 -11.72
C GLN A 21 16.96 -25.86 -10.82
N GLY A 22 15.83 -25.27 -11.22
CA GLY A 22 15.12 -24.30 -10.36
C GLY A 22 14.09 -23.43 -11.07
N LEU A 23 13.36 -22.66 -10.26
CA LEU A 23 12.36 -21.68 -10.68
C LEU A 23 12.96 -20.28 -10.58
N LEU A 24 12.89 -19.50 -11.65
CA LEU A 24 13.39 -18.13 -11.65
C LEU A 24 12.28 -17.15 -12.06
N THR A 25 12.13 -16.10 -11.29
CA THR A 25 11.19 -15.01 -11.55
C THR A 25 11.92 -13.79 -12.12
N PRO A 26 11.22 -12.89 -12.84
CA PRO A 26 11.80 -11.63 -13.28
C PRO A 26 12.34 -10.75 -12.14
N HIS A 27 11.81 -10.92 -10.92
CA HIS A 27 12.30 -10.23 -9.72
C HIS A 27 13.73 -10.66 -9.37
N ASP A 28 14.02 -11.96 -9.41
CA ASP A 28 15.34 -12.52 -9.06
C ASP A 28 16.44 -12.03 -10.01
N LEU A 29 16.12 -11.81 -11.30
CA LEU A 29 17.06 -11.21 -12.26
C LEU A 29 17.37 -9.75 -11.94
N LEU A 30 16.38 -8.99 -11.48
CA LEU A 30 16.57 -7.59 -11.11
C LEU A 30 17.41 -7.49 -9.83
N GLU A 31 17.10 -8.32 -8.82
CA GLU A 31 17.84 -8.40 -7.56
C GLU A 31 19.32 -8.76 -7.76
N ALA A 32 19.63 -9.69 -8.66
CA ALA A 32 21.01 -10.05 -8.99
C ALA A 32 21.84 -8.89 -9.57
N ILE A 33 21.19 -7.90 -10.19
CA ILE A 33 21.85 -6.71 -10.76
C ILE A 33 21.95 -5.59 -9.72
N THR A 34 20.91 -5.41 -8.88
CA THR A 34 20.80 -4.25 -7.97
C THR A 34 21.21 -4.51 -6.52
N GLY A 35 21.35 -5.77 -6.09
CA GLY A 35 21.56 -6.16 -4.69
C GLY A 35 20.27 -6.28 -3.87
N GLU A 36 20.37 -6.76 -2.62
CA GLU A 36 19.22 -6.93 -1.71
C GLU A 36 18.59 -5.57 -1.35
N LEU A 37 17.38 -5.34 -1.86
CA LEU A 37 16.52 -4.25 -1.40
C LEU A 37 15.96 -4.66 -0.04
N GLN A 38 16.61 -4.27 1.07
CA GLN A 38 16.09 -4.55 2.42
C GLN A 38 14.74 -3.87 2.63
N PRO A 39 13.61 -4.59 2.63
CA PRO A 39 12.30 -3.97 2.71
C PRO A 39 11.98 -3.52 4.15
N ASP A 40 12.55 -4.22 5.13
CA ASP A 40 12.19 -4.16 6.55
C ASP A 40 12.53 -2.82 7.21
N VAL A 41 13.72 -2.28 6.96
CA VAL A 41 14.16 -0.98 7.53
C VAL A 41 13.33 0.19 6.98
N GLN A 42 12.89 0.10 5.73
CA GLN A 42 12.06 1.12 5.10
C GLN A 42 10.60 1.04 5.57
N ALA A 43 10.12 -0.15 5.93
CA ALA A 43 8.77 -0.37 6.41
C ALA A 43 8.52 0.43 7.70
N ASP A 44 9.37 0.26 8.72
CA ASP A 44 9.24 0.97 10.00
C ASP A 44 9.33 2.50 9.87
N ALA A 45 9.98 3.03 8.81
CA ALA A 45 10.04 4.46 8.56
C ALA A 45 8.69 5.06 8.10
N TRP A 46 7.77 4.24 7.58
CA TRP A 46 6.50 4.73 7.04
C TRP A 46 5.42 4.94 8.09
N ALA A 47 5.47 4.21 9.20
CA ALA A 47 4.41 4.22 10.20
C ALA A 47 4.96 4.29 11.61
N THR A 48 4.39 5.16 12.44
CA THR A 48 4.67 5.18 13.88
C THR A 48 3.36 5.14 14.64
N GLN A 49 3.20 4.12 15.48
CA GLN A 49 2.04 4.03 16.36
C GLN A 49 2.25 4.90 17.60
N LYS A 50 1.26 5.75 17.92
CA LYS A 50 1.24 6.57 19.11
C LYS A 50 0.68 5.79 20.30
N THR A 51 0.96 6.27 21.50
CA THR A 51 0.53 5.64 22.75
C THR A 51 -0.99 5.58 22.94
N ASP A 52 -1.74 6.41 22.22
CA ASP A 52 -3.19 6.45 22.22
C ASP A 52 -3.84 5.50 21.19
N GLY A 53 -3.02 4.74 20.45
CA GLY A 53 -3.47 3.83 19.39
C GLY A 53 -3.66 4.49 18.02
N THR A 54 -3.43 5.80 17.90
CA THR A 54 -3.42 6.51 16.61
C THR A 54 -2.15 6.16 15.84
N TRP A 55 -2.27 5.95 14.54
CA TRP A 55 -1.11 5.81 13.66
C TRP A 55 -0.73 7.16 13.06
N GLU A 56 0.57 7.45 13.01
CA GLU A 56 1.14 8.45 12.12
C GLU A 56 1.75 7.74 10.91
N LEU A 57 1.31 8.12 9.72
CA LEU A 57 1.62 7.47 8.45
C LEU A 57 2.24 8.49 7.50
N ASP A 58 3.22 8.03 6.72
CA ASP A 58 3.78 8.80 5.62
C ASP A 58 2.87 8.76 4.38
N GLY A 59 2.67 9.91 3.73
CA GLY A 59 1.87 9.99 2.52
C GLY A 59 2.43 9.20 1.33
N LEU A 60 3.74 8.91 1.33
CA LEU A 60 4.40 8.05 0.34
C LEU A 60 4.31 6.56 0.66
N MET A 61 3.74 6.18 1.81
CA MET A 61 3.56 4.78 2.19
C MET A 61 2.88 4.00 1.05
N PRO A 62 3.48 2.90 0.57
CA PRO A 62 2.85 2.04 -0.44
C PRO A 62 1.52 1.46 0.07
N VAL A 63 0.53 1.34 -0.81
CA VAL A 63 -0.80 0.83 -0.37
C VAL A 63 -0.79 -0.62 0.09
N GLY A 64 0.11 -1.46 -0.45
CA GLY A 64 0.28 -2.82 0.06
C GLY A 64 0.74 -2.84 1.53
N GLU A 65 1.63 -1.91 1.88
CA GLU A 65 2.13 -1.74 3.25
C GLU A 65 1.05 -1.18 4.18
N LEU A 66 0.27 -0.20 3.70
CA LEU A 66 -0.88 0.34 4.42
C LEU A 66 -1.87 -0.77 4.78
N LYS A 67 -2.21 -1.63 3.81
CA LYS A 67 -3.13 -2.76 4.01
C LYS A 67 -2.59 -3.73 5.05
N ALA A 68 -1.32 -4.10 4.95
CA ALA A 68 -0.68 -5.00 5.90
C ALA A 68 -0.70 -4.43 7.34
N ARG A 69 -0.41 -3.14 7.51
CA ARG A 69 -0.38 -2.50 8.84
C ARG A 69 -1.74 -2.28 9.47
N LEU A 70 -2.73 -1.90 8.66
CA LEU A 70 -4.06 -1.56 9.13
C LEU A 70 -5.05 -2.74 9.03
N GLU A 71 -4.55 -3.92 8.66
CA GLU A 71 -5.31 -5.16 8.47
C GLU A 71 -6.52 -4.94 7.54
N MET A 72 -6.28 -4.28 6.40
CA MET A 72 -7.32 -3.97 5.41
C MET A 72 -7.32 -5.01 4.28
N ASP A 73 -8.47 -5.65 4.07
CA ASP A 73 -8.63 -6.68 3.03
C ASP A 73 -8.71 -6.07 1.63
N GLU A 74 -9.54 -5.06 1.45
CA GLU A 74 -9.83 -4.41 0.16
C GLU A 74 -9.70 -2.90 0.26
N LEU A 75 -9.28 -2.27 -0.84
CA LEU A 75 -9.27 -0.81 -0.98
C LEU A 75 -10.13 -0.37 -2.19
N PRO A 76 -10.77 0.81 -2.13
CA PRO A 76 -11.64 1.29 -3.20
C PRO A 76 -10.92 1.43 -4.53
N ASP A 77 -11.34 0.70 -5.57
CA ASP A 77 -10.77 0.75 -6.92
C ASP A 77 -9.31 0.26 -7.07
N GLU A 78 -8.85 -0.60 -6.16
CA GLU A 78 -7.52 -1.23 -6.22
C GLU A 78 -7.26 -1.93 -7.57
N GLU A 79 -8.26 -2.65 -8.11
CA GLU A 79 -8.18 -3.35 -9.40
C GLU A 79 -7.95 -2.42 -10.61
N ARG A 80 -8.27 -1.13 -10.46
CA ARG A 80 -8.11 -0.13 -11.52
C ARG A 80 -6.72 0.50 -11.51
N GLY A 81 -5.89 0.21 -10.50
CA GLY A 81 -4.51 0.69 -10.38
C GLY A 81 -4.39 2.22 -10.35
N ARG A 82 -5.39 2.91 -9.77
CA ARG A 82 -5.46 4.38 -9.79
C ARG A 82 -4.52 5.08 -8.81
N TYR A 83 -3.99 4.34 -7.84
CA TYR A 83 -3.10 4.84 -6.82
C TYR A 83 -2.13 3.74 -6.40
N ASN A 84 -0.97 4.14 -5.88
CA ASN A 84 0.05 3.22 -5.36
C ASN A 84 0.53 3.60 -3.95
N THR A 85 0.15 4.79 -3.46
CA THR A 85 0.53 5.30 -2.14
C THR A 85 -0.69 5.77 -1.35
N LEU A 86 -0.54 5.96 -0.04
CA LEU A 86 -1.57 6.51 0.85
C LEU A 86 -2.09 7.86 0.35
N ALA A 87 -1.21 8.80 -0.02
CA ALA A 87 -1.63 10.09 -0.58
C ALA A 87 -2.47 9.91 -1.85
N GLY A 88 -2.06 9.00 -2.74
CA GLY A 88 -2.80 8.68 -3.97
C GLY A 88 -4.19 8.13 -3.68
N LEU A 89 -4.29 7.20 -2.72
CA LEU A 89 -5.56 6.64 -2.26
C LEU A 89 -6.48 7.74 -1.73
N LEU A 90 -6.00 8.59 -0.82
CA LEU A 90 -6.81 9.65 -0.22
C LEU A 90 -7.28 10.69 -1.24
N MET A 91 -6.46 11.04 -2.22
CA MET A 91 -6.88 11.90 -3.34
C MET A 91 -7.92 11.21 -4.24
N ALA A 92 -7.79 9.90 -4.48
CA ALA A 92 -8.75 9.15 -5.28
C ALA A 92 -10.11 9.04 -4.58
N VAL A 93 -10.12 8.83 -3.26
CA VAL A 93 -11.33 8.73 -2.44
C VAL A 93 -12.02 10.09 -2.29
N SER A 94 -11.27 11.16 -2.00
CA SER A 94 -11.82 12.52 -1.84
C SER A 94 -12.20 13.19 -3.18
N GLY A 95 -11.53 12.81 -4.27
CA GLY A 95 -11.72 13.43 -5.59
C GLY A 95 -11.11 14.82 -5.74
N HIS A 96 -10.34 15.30 -4.76
CA HIS A 96 -9.62 16.57 -4.81
C HIS A 96 -8.29 16.48 -4.05
N LEU A 97 -7.54 17.60 -3.97
CA LEU A 97 -6.41 17.71 -3.06
C LEU A 97 -6.95 18.07 -1.66
N PRO A 98 -6.82 17.20 -0.64
CA PRO A 98 -7.30 17.47 0.70
C PRO A 98 -6.54 18.61 1.38
N SER A 99 -7.23 19.34 2.25
CA SER A 99 -6.63 20.40 3.07
C SER A 99 -6.04 19.86 4.37
N LEU A 100 -5.15 20.62 4.99
CA LEU A 100 -4.65 20.30 6.33
C LEU A 100 -5.81 20.23 7.34
N GLY A 101 -5.84 19.19 8.17
CA GLY A 101 -6.89 18.90 9.14
C GLY A 101 -8.15 18.25 8.56
N GLU A 102 -8.22 18.07 7.24
CA GLU A 102 -9.32 17.37 6.59
C GLU A 102 -9.31 15.88 6.95
N ARG A 103 -10.51 15.31 7.11
CA ARG A 103 -10.71 13.90 7.49
C ARG A 103 -11.42 13.15 6.39
N ILE A 104 -10.83 12.03 5.99
CA ILE A 104 -11.33 11.17 4.92
C ILE A 104 -11.55 9.79 5.51
N VAL A 105 -12.77 9.26 5.36
CA VAL A 105 -13.09 7.90 5.78
C VAL A 105 -12.85 6.96 4.60
N CYS A 106 -12.13 5.88 4.85
CA CYS A 106 -11.92 4.80 3.91
C CYS A 106 -11.98 3.47 4.68
N GLU A 107 -12.91 2.60 4.29
CA GLU A 107 -13.25 1.38 5.04
C GLU A 107 -13.54 1.67 6.53
N ALA A 108 -12.92 0.90 7.44
CA ALA A 108 -13.05 1.05 8.88
C ALA A 108 -12.10 2.10 9.49
N TRP A 109 -11.45 2.94 8.67
CA TRP A 109 -10.44 3.89 9.11
C TRP A 109 -10.79 5.34 8.73
N GLU A 110 -10.51 6.26 9.63
CA GLU A 110 -10.55 7.70 9.38
C GLU A 110 -9.11 8.22 9.30
N PHE A 111 -8.81 8.92 8.21
CA PHE A 111 -7.51 9.50 7.90
C PHE A 111 -7.58 11.02 8.00
N GLU A 112 -6.83 11.62 8.92
CA GLU A 112 -6.70 13.07 9.08
C GLU A 112 -5.39 13.56 8.47
N ILE A 113 -5.45 14.56 7.60
CA ILE A 113 -4.26 15.14 6.98
C ILE A 113 -3.54 16.05 7.99
N THR A 114 -2.35 15.66 8.42
CA THR A 114 -1.57 16.39 9.42
C THR A 114 -0.36 17.12 8.86
N GLY A 115 0.03 16.81 7.62
CA GLY A 115 1.12 17.49 6.93
C GLY A 115 0.90 17.55 5.43
N LEU A 116 1.22 18.71 4.84
CA LEU A 116 1.31 18.91 3.40
C LEU A 116 2.69 19.43 3.05
N GLU A 117 3.31 18.88 2.00
CA GLU A 117 4.50 19.43 1.38
C GLU A 117 4.13 19.95 -0.02
N GLY A 118 3.96 21.27 -0.13
CA GLY A 118 3.46 21.89 -1.35
C GLY A 118 2.04 21.41 -1.70
N ARG A 119 1.91 20.58 -2.73
CA ARG A 119 0.63 19.99 -3.20
C ARG A 119 0.53 18.49 -2.90
N ARG A 120 1.42 17.96 -2.06
CA ARG A 120 1.48 16.55 -1.71
C ARG A 120 1.09 16.36 -0.26
N ILE A 121 0.31 15.32 0.03
CA ILE A 121 0.08 14.86 1.40
C ILE A 121 1.37 14.22 1.91
N ASP A 122 1.89 14.75 3.02
CA ASP A 122 3.16 14.32 3.63
C ASP A 122 2.94 13.44 4.85
N LYS A 123 2.08 13.87 5.78
CA LYS A 123 1.74 13.12 6.99
C LYS A 123 0.24 13.00 7.18
N VAL A 124 -0.16 11.83 7.68
CA VAL A 124 -1.55 11.46 7.92
C VAL A 124 -1.66 10.78 9.27
N HIS A 125 -2.66 11.14 10.07
CA HIS A 125 -3.08 10.32 11.20
C HIS A 125 -4.18 9.35 10.78
N ALA A 126 -4.07 8.08 11.18
CA ALA A 126 -5.13 7.11 10.98
C ALA A 126 -5.66 6.60 12.32
N ARG A 127 -7.00 6.52 12.44
CA ARG A 127 -7.69 5.96 13.59
C ARG A 127 -8.88 5.11 13.16
N PRO A 128 -9.24 4.04 13.89
CA PRO A 128 -10.43 3.27 13.58
C PRO A 128 -11.69 4.14 13.68
N VAL A 129 -12.59 4.00 12.72
CA VAL A 129 -13.92 4.61 12.77
C VAL A 129 -14.68 3.93 13.90
N ARG A 130 -15.02 4.68 14.95
CA ARG A 130 -16.05 4.22 15.88
C ARG A 130 -17.40 4.28 15.17
N LEU A 131 -17.83 3.16 14.60
CA LEU A 131 -19.20 3.02 14.15
C LEU A 131 -20.11 3.21 15.38
N PRO A 132 -21.11 4.11 15.33
CA PRO A 132 -22.12 4.16 16.37
C PRO A 132 -22.81 2.80 16.42
N ILE A 133 -22.88 2.20 17.61
CA ILE A 133 -23.61 0.95 17.84
C ILE A 133 -25.05 1.21 17.38
N PRO A 134 -25.59 0.49 16.38
CA PRO A 134 -26.97 0.68 15.98
C PRO A 134 -27.86 0.45 17.20
N SER A 135 -28.72 1.43 17.49
CA SER A 135 -29.72 1.29 18.55
C SER A 135 -30.66 0.13 18.17
N PRO A 136 -31.02 -0.75 19.13
CA PRO A 136 -31.80 -1.95 18.88
C PRO A 136 -33.19 -1.67 18.29
#